data_AF-A0A060Z7Q7-F1
#
_entry.id   AF-A0A060Z7Q7-F1
#
_cell.length_a   1.000
_cell.length_b   1.000
_cell.length_c   1.000
_cell.angle_alpha   90.00
_cell.angle_beta   90.00
_cell.angle_gamma   90.00
#
_symmetry.space_group_name_H-M   'P 1'
#
loop_
_entity.id
_entity.type
_entity.pdbx_description
1 polymer ?
#
loop_
_entity_poly.entity_id
_entity_poly.type
_entity_poly.pdbx_seq_one_letter_code
_entity_poly.pdbx_strand_id
1 'polypeptide(L)'
;MDNVLYAEFLTWKDRPSLDRTSAFLGRIYREDIGPCLSFTKSELSQLVQNAVENNSLTIEPVAVSALPMVKANAIECGGPK
;
A
#
# COMPACT_ATOMS: atom_id res chain seq x y z
N MET A 1 8.82 -26.32 3.84
CA MET A 1 8.48 -25.29 2.84
C MET A 1 7.06 -25.57 2.38
N ASP A 2 6.21 -24.55 2.28
CA ASP A 2 4.86 -24.75 1.77
C ASP A 2 4.93 -24.96 0.25
N ASN A 3 4.57 -26.17 -0.19
CA ASN A 3 4.66 -26.56 -1.59
C ASN A 3 3.68 -25.80 -2.49
N VAL A 4 2.55 -25.33 -1.94
CA VAL A 4 1.56 -24.54 -2.67
C VAL A 4 2.13 -23.15 -2.96
N LEU A 5 2.65 -22.47 -1.94
CA LEU A 5 3.27 -21.15 -2.10
C LEU A 5 4.46 -21.20 -3.05
N TYR A 6 5.27 -22.25 -2.96
CA TYR A 6 6.41 -22.43 -3.86
C TYR A 6 5.97 -22.64 -5.31
N ALA A 7 4.93 -23.44 -5.56
CA ALA A 7 4.39 -23.65 -6.90
C ALA A 7 3.75 -22.37 -7.49
N GLU A 8 3.02 -21.60 -6.68
CA GLU A 8 2.48 -20.29 -7.07
C GLU A 8 3.62 -19.33 -7.46
N PHE A 9 4.68 -19.26 -6.64
CA PHE A 9 5.88 -18.48 -6.95
C PHE A 9 6.57 -18.92 -8.24
N LEU A 10 6.78 -20.23 -8.44
CA LEU A 10 7.43 -20.72 -9.66
C LEU A 10 6.62 -20.40 -10.91
N THR A 11 5.29 -20.50 -10.84
CA THR A 11 4.38 -20.13 -11.94
C THR A 11 4.48 -18.63 -12.25
N TRP A 12 4.46 -17.79 -11.22
CA TRP A 12 4.64 -16.35 -11.39
C TRP A 12 6.04 -15.99 -11.91
N LYS A 13 7.09 -16.68 -11.46
CA LYS A 13 8.47 -16.46 -11.89
C LYS A 13 8.67 -16.80 -13.38
N ASP A 14 8.00 -17.83 -13.89
CA ASP A 14 8.06 -18.18 -15.31
C ASP A 14 7.40 -17.11 -16.20
N ARG A 15 6.28 -16.55 -15.73
CA ARG A 15 5.54 -15.48 -16.43
C ARG A 15 5.21 -14.32 -15.49
N PRO A 16 6.19 -13.43 -15.22
CA PRO A 16 6.01 -12.34 -14.26
C PRO A 16 4.90 -11.39 -14.69
N SER A 17 4.05 -11.03 -13.72
CA SER A 17 2.93 -10.11 -13.91
C SER A 17 2.67 -9.34 -12.63
N LEU A 18 2.08 -8.14 -12.76
CA LEU A 18 1.54 -7.33 -11.67
C LEU A 18 0.02 -7.49 -11.49
N ASP A 19 -0.60 -8.42 -12.22
CA ASP A 19 -2.02 -8.73 -12.11
C ASP A 19 -2.36 -9.27 -10.71
N ARG A 20 -3.17 -8.51 -9.97
CA ARG A 20 -3.60 -8.85 -8.61
C ARG A 20 -4.58 -10.00 -8.55
N THR A 21 -5.15 -10.42 -9.69
CA THR A 21 -6.03 -11.58 -9.77
C THR A 21 -5.27 -12.89 -9.87
N SER A 22 -3.95 -12.84 -10.12
CA SER A 22 -3.08 -14.03 -10.12
C SER A 22 -3.02 -14.68 -8.73
N ALA A 23 -2.79 -15.99 -8.68
CA ALA A 23 -2.73 -16.74 -7.41
C ALA A 23 -1.64 -16.17 -6.47
N PHE A 24 -0.45 -15.91 -7.01
CA PHE A 24 0.70 -15.43 -6.23
C PHE A 24 0.46 -14.02 -5.66
N LEU A 25 0.19 -13.02 -6.51
CA LEU A 25 -0.01 -11.67 -6.02
C LEU A 25 -1.32 -11.53 -5.25
N GLY A 26 -2.42 -12.15 -5.70
CA GLY A 26 -3.70 -12.09 -5.00
C GLY A 26 -3.65 -12.65 -3.59
N ARG A 27 -2.73 -13.59 -3.31
CA ARG A 27 -2.42 -14.04 -1.95
C ARG A 27 -1.67 -12.98 -1.16
N ILE A 28 -0.55 -12.47 -1.68
CA ILE A 28 0.28 -11.43 -1.04
C ILE A 28 -0.56 -10.18 -0.71
N TYR A 29 -1.44 -9.77 -1.61
CA TYR A 29 -2.33 -8.63 -1.36
C TYR A 29 -3.29 -8.84 -0.19
N ARG A 30 -3.78 -10.07 -0.02
CA ARG A 30 -4.76 -10.42 1.01
C ARG A 30 -4.12 -10.67 2.36
N GLU A 31 -2.99 -11.36 2.36
CA GLU A 31 -2.32 -11.83 3.57
C GLU A 31 -1.35 -10.78 4.13
N ASP A 32 -0.69 -9.99 3.26
CA ASP A 32 0.35 -9.04 3.67
C ASP A 32 -0.01 -7.58 3.36
N ILE A 33 -0.12 -7.19 2.08
CA ILE A 33 -0.21 -5.77 1.69
C ILE A 33 -1.45 -5.10 2.28
N GLY A 34 -2.62 -5.73 2.14
CA GLY A 34 -3.88 -5.20 2.66
C GLY A 34 -3.84 -4.95 4.17
N PRO A 35 -3.49 -5.96 5.00
CA PRO A 35 -3.30 -5.76 6.44
C PRO A 35 -2.23 -4.72 6.79
N CYS A 36 -1.09 -4.71 6.11
CA CYS A 36 0.01 -3.78 6.38
C CYS A 36 -0.31 -2.31 6.05
N LEU A 37 -1.17 -2.06 5.06
CA LEU A 37 -1.57 -0.70 4.65
C LEU A 37 -2.95 -0.29 5.19
N SER A 38 -3.52 -1.06 6.13
CA SER A 38 -4.79 -0.75 6.75
C SER A 38 -4.64 0.29 7.87
N PHE A 39 -4.87 1.56 7.55
CA PHE A 39 -4.97 2.66 8.51
C PHE A 39 -6.41 2.88 8.98
N THR A 40 -6.57 3.47 10.17
CA THR A 40 -7.88 3.89 10.71
C THR A 40 -8.66 4.77 9.72
N LYS A 41 -7.97 5.66 8.99
CA LYS A 41 -8.57 6.44 7.91
C LYS A 41 -8.51 5.62 6.61
N SER A 42 -9.61 4.97 6.25
CA SER A 42 -9.69 4.07 5.07
C SER A 42 -9.32 4.75 3.75
N GLU A 43 -9.66 6.02 3.57
CA GLU A 43 -9.26 6.81 2.41
C GLU A 43 -7.72 6.92 2.30
N LEU A 44 -7.03 7.10 3.43
CA LEU A 44 -5.57 7.13 3.45
C LEU A 44 -4.99 5.78 3.04
N SER A 45 -5.57 4.67 3.52
CA SER A 45 -5.18 3.32 3.11
C SER A 45 -5.23 3.14 1.59
N GLN A 46 -6.34 3.55 0.97
CA GLN A 46 -6.51 3.50 -0.48
C GLN A 46 -5.49 4.38 -1.22
N LEU A 47 -5.27 5.62 -0.75
CA LEU A 47 -4.34 6.54 -1.38
C LEU A 47 -2.88 6.07 -1.28
N VAL A 48 -2.46 5.61 -0.10
CA VAL A 48 -1.09 5.10 0.13
C VAL A 48 -0.86 3.84 -0.71
N GLN A 49 -1.80 2.89 -0.69
CA GLN A 49 -1.68 1.68 -1.49
C GLN A 49 -1.56 2.00 -2.99
N ASN A 50 -2.44 2.86 -3.51
CA ASN A 50 -2.35 3.31 -4.90
C ASN A 50 -1.02 4.01 -5.21
N ALA A 51 -0.48 4.82 -4.28
CA ALA A 51 0.80 5.49 -4.47
C ALA A 51 1.99 4.52 -4.47
N VAL A 52 1.96 3.48 -3.63
CA VAL A 52 2.97 2.40 -3.64
C VAL A 52 2.93 1.65 -4.96
N GLU A 53 1.74 1.26 -5.42
CA GLU A 53 1.54 0.48 -6.65
C GLU A 53 1.93 1.24 -7.91
N ASN A 54 1.70 2.56 -7.91
CA ASN A 54 2.11 3.45 -8.99
C ASN A 54 3.55 3.95 -8.85
N ASN A 55 4.30 3.47 -7.84
CA ASN A 55 5.67 3.88 -7.56
C ASN A 55 5.84 5.41 -7.45
N SER A 56 4.86 6.08 -6.85
CA SER A 56 4.82 7.53 -6.68
C SER A 56 4.90 7.98 -5.21
N LEU A 57 4.85 7.04 -4.26
CA LEU A 57 5.05 7.34 -2.85
C LEU A 57 6.50 7.73 -2.57
N THR A 58 6.67 8.84 -1.86
CA THR A 58 7.96 9.27 -1.31
C THR A 58 7.84 9.39 0.21
N ILE A 59 8.93 9.10 0.92
CA ILE A 59 9.02 9.23 2.38
C ILE A 59 10.32 9.98 2.66
N GLU A 60 10.19 11.16 3.26
CA GLU A 60 11.32 12.02 3.60
C GLU A 60 11.42 12.17 5.12
N PRO A 61 12.64 12.25 5.68
CA PRO A 61 12.81 12.54 7.10
C PRO A 61 12.29 13.95 7.41
N VAL A 62 11.45 14.08 8.43
CA VAL A 62 11.01 15.39 8.91
C VAL A 62 12.05 15.91 9.90
N ALA A 63 12.75 17.00 9.55
CA ALA A 63 13.57 17.71 10.51
C ALA A 63 12.66 18.38 11.55
N VAL A 64 12.98 18.22 12.84
CA VAL A 64 12.26 18.92 13.91
C VAL A 64 12.65 20.40 13.87
N SER A 65 12.01 21.19 13.00
CA SER A 65 12.23 22.63 12.98
C SER A 65 11.48 23.27 14.15
N ALA A 66 12.17 24.13 14.92
CA ALA A 66 11.61 24.86 16.05
C ALA A 66 10.49 25.87 15.67
N LEU A 67 10.08 25.92 14.40
CA LEU A 67 9.03 26.79 13.90
C LEU A 67 8.02 25.96 13.09
N PRO A 68 6.70 26.15 13.30
CA PRO A 68 5.68 25.40 12.61
C PRO A 68 5.63 25.86 11.15
N MET A 69 6.17 25.06 10.22
CA MET A 69 6.02 25.32 8.80
C MET A 69 4.64 24.81 8.35
N VAL A 70 3.62 25.66 8.51
CA VAL A 70 2.27 25.37 8.05
C VAL A 70 2.23 25.47 6.53
N LYS A 71 2.00 24.34 5.87
CA LYS A 71 1.26 24.30 4.59
C LYS A 71 0.20 23.21 4.68
N ALA A 72 -0.84 23.49 5.47
CA ALA A 72 -2.06 22.69 5.45
C ALA A 72 -2.97 23.24 4.35
N ASN A 73 -3.00 22.56 3.20
CA ASN A 73 -4.19 22.59 2.34
C ASN A 73 -5.12 21.50 2.86
N ALA A 74 -5.84 21.80 3.94
CA ALA A 74 -6.86 20.91 4.47
C ALA A 74 -8.05 20.91 3.49
N ILE A 75 -8.23 19.83 2.74
CA ILE A 75 -9.53 19.50 2.18
C ILE A 75 -10.32 18.92 3.36
N GLU A 76 -11.35 19.64 3.80
CA GLU A 76 -12.27 19.20 4.85
C GLU A 76 -12.91 17.86 4.45
N CYS A 77 -12.49 16.77 5.09
CA CYS A 77 -13.29 15.55 5.10
C CYS A 77 -14.38 15.76 6.16
N GLY A 78 -15.59 16.16 5.72
CA GLY A 78 -16.76 16.27 6.58
C GLY A 78 -17.04 14.96 7.31
N GLY A 79 -17.17 15.02 8.63
CA GLY A 79 -17.56 13.88 9.46
C GLY A 79 -19.06 13.55 9.33
N PRO A 80 -19.49 12.33 9.70
CA PRO A 80 -20.91 11.95 9.67
C PRO A 80 -21.73 12.67 10.74
N LYS A 81 -23.01 12.92 10.45
CA LYS A 81 -24.02 13.40 11.41
C LYS A 81 -24.40 12.35 12.44
#